data_AF-A0A0F9NLP3-F1
#
_entry.id   AF-A0A0F9NLP3-F1
#
_cell.length_a   1.000
_cell.length_b   1.000
_cell.length_c   1.000
_cell.angle_alpha   90.00
_cell.angle_beta   90.00
_cell.angle_gamma   90.00
#
_symmetry.space_group_name_H-M   'P 1'
#
loop_
_entity.id
_entity.type
_entity.pdbx_description
1 polymer ?
#
loop_
_entity_poly.entity_id
_entity_poly.type
_entity_poly.pdbx_seq_one_letter_code
_entity_poly.pdbx_strand_id
1 'polypeptide(L)'
;MTEENTNGDEAVEGDVPEDETQAAPELDAATQAKLDHLDHLQEMEREASSLESAMKEKNEAYKAAKSRWEEKRTALLTCVRDGPEQPDPQKTLPGMDDKEGWRETPVSEVVGKLAPILEDAGLKTLGELQGYLDNFRLADIVRIGPTKAEEIEEALVTFWKEHPEYCGGADDDAAEPEDEEPASVTTE
;
A
#
# COMPACT_ATOMS: atom_id res chain seq x y z
N MET A 1 28.41 12.29 -25.83
CA MET A 1 29.15 13.33 -26.57
C MET A 1 30.31 13.72 -25.69
N THR A 2 31.46 13.10 -25.94
CA THR A 2 32.73 13.33 -25.25
C THR A 2 33.58 14.20 -26.16
N GLU A 3 33.72 15.47 -25.81
CA GLU A 3 34.59 16.39 -26.53
C GLU A 3 36.02 16.21 -26.02
N GLU A 4 36.82 15.49 -26.81
CA GLU A 4 38.27 15.55 -26.80
C GLU A 4 38.70 17.01 -27.04
N ASN A 5 39.45 17.57 -26.09
CA ASN A 5 40.15 18.83 -26.31
C ASN A 5 41.65 18.58 -26.22
N THR A 6 42.23 18.23 -27.36
CA THR A 6 43.66 18.20 -27.64
C THR A 6 44.10 19.59 -28.10
N ASN A 7 44.77 20.33 -27.22
CA ASN A 7 45.47 21.57 -27.53
C ASN A 7 46.62 21.62 -26.51
N GLY A 8 47.89 21.72 -26.83
CA GLY A 8 48.59 22.18 -28.03
C GLY A 8 49.98 22.45 -27.49
N ASP A 9 50.88 21.50 -27.69
CA ASP A 9 52.27 21.52 -27.22
C ASP A 9 53.05 22.51 -28.09
N GLU A 10 53.19 23.74 -27.62
CA GLU A 10 54.04 24.77 -28.24
C GLU A 10 55.24 25.00 -27.30
N ALA A 11 56.33 24.29 -27.58
CA ALA A 11 57.60 24.44 -26.91
C ALA A 11 58.23 25.80 -27.26
N VAL A 12 58.07 26.77 -26.37
CA VAL A 12 58.82 28.03 -26.39
C VAL A 12 60.13 27.81 -25.64
N GLU A 13 61.22 27.56 -26.39
CA GLU A 13 62.59 27.68 -25.88
C GLU A 13 62.90 29.17 -25.65
N GLY A 14 62.56 29.65 -24.46
CA GLY A 14 62.96 30.96 -23.94
C GLY A 14 64.27 30.85 -23.18
N ASP A 15 65.32 31.45 -23.75
CA ASP A 15 66.59 31.79 -23.13
C ASP A 15 66.35 32.46 -21.77
N VAL A 16 66.67 31.76 -20.67
CA VAL A 16 66.52 32.26 -19.30
C VAL A 16 67.82 32.97 -18.90
N PRO A 17 67.80 34.29 -18.63
CA PRO A 17 68.95 34.97 -18.07
C PRO A 17 69.26 34.45 -16.66
N GLU A 18 70.49 33.99 -16.47
CA GLU A 18 71.09 33.75 -15.16
C GLU A 18 71.33 35.11 -14.47
N ASP A 19 70.31 35.66 -13.82
CA ASP A 19 70.40 36.96 -13.15
C ASP A 19 69.83 36.91 -11.73
N GLU A 20 70.70 37.34 -10.81
CA GLU A 20 70.46 37.68 -9.41
C GLU A 20 69.77 36.63 -8.52
N THR A 21 70.58 35.79 -7.90
CA THR A 21 70.25 35.17 -6.61
C THR A 21 70.14 36.26 -5.54
N GLN A 22 69.01 36.97 -5.51
CA GLN A 22 68.66 37.85 -4.40
C GLN A 22 68.53 36.98 -3.15
N ALA A 23 69.48 37.14 -2.23
CA ALA A 23 69.45 36.48 -0.93
C ALA A 23 68.10 36.77 -0.26
N ALA A 24 67.30 35.73 -0.06
CA ALA A 24 66.00 35.83 0.59
C ALA A 24 66.20 36.53 1.95
N PRO A 25 65.34 37.51 2.30
CA PRO A 25 65.45 38.19 3.58
C PRO A 25 65.34 37.15 4.69
N GLU A 26 66.34 37.08 5.57
CA GLU A 26 66.30 36.23 6.77
C GLU A 26 65.10 36.67 7.62
N LEU A 27 64.03 35.87 7.57
CA LEU A 27 62.87 36.02 8.44
C LEU A 27 63.33 35.87 9.88
N ASP A 28 62.97 36.83 10.73
CA ASP A 28 63.27 36.71 12.15
C ASP A 28 62.58 35.47 12.75
N ALA A 29 63.20 34.89 13.78
CA ALA A 29 62.71 33.65 14.39
C ALA A 29 61.27 33.76 14.94
N ALA A 30 60.83 34.97 15.32
CA ALA A 30 59.48 35.20 15.81
C ALA A 30 58.45 35.13 14.67
N THR A 31 58.81 35.61 13.48
CA THR A 31 57.99 35.55 12.28
C THR A 31 57.90 34.11 11.76
N GLN A 32 59.01 33.36 11.79
CA GLN A 32 58.98 31.93 11.45
C GLN A 32 58.08 31.13 12.41
N ALA A 33 58.22 31.32 13.73
CA ALA A 33 57.38 30.63 14.71
C ALA A 33 55.88 30.97 14.54
N LYS A 34 55.57 32.19 14.12
CA LYS A 34 54.19 32.60 13.81
C LYS A 34 53.66 31.93 12.55
N LEU A 35 54.48 31.80 11.50
CA LEU A 35 54.12 31.08 10.28
C LEU A 35 53.87 29.60 10.57
N ASP A 36 54.78 28.94 11.29
CA ASP A 36 54.62 27.53 11.68
C ASP A 36 53.34 27.30 12.49
N HIS A 37 52.99 28.24 13.38
CA HIS A 37 51.74 28.17 14.14
C HIS A 37 50.49 28.34 13.26
N LEU A 38 50.53 29.25 12.28
CA LEU A 38 49.42 29.43 11.33
C LEU A 38 49.24 28.21 10.44
N ASP A 39 50.34 27.62 9.96
CA ASP A 39 50.31 26.41 9.15
C ASP A 39 49.70 25.24 9.95
N HIS A 40 50.08 25.11 11.22
CA HIS A 40 49.48 24.10 12.10
C HIS A 40 47.98 24.33 12.33
N LEU A 41 47.53 25.59 12.51
CA LEU A 41 46.11 25.92 12.62
C LEU A 41 45.34 25.57 11.35
N GLN A 42 45.91 25.86 10.17
CA GLN A 42 45.29 25.53 8.88
C GLN A 42 45.20 24.02 8.66
N GLU A 43 46.22 23.26 9.08
CA GLU A 43 46.19 21.81 9.02
C GLU A 43 45.08 21.23 9.91
N MET A 44 44.97 21.70 11.15
CA MET A 44 43.87 21.30 12.05
C MET A 44 42.49 21.67 11.49
N GLU A 45 42.34 22.84 10.87
CA GLU A 45 41.08 23.25 10.23
C GLU A 45 40.73 22.35 9.04
N ARG A 46 41.73 21.96 8.24
CA ARG A 46 41.56 21.03 7.11
C ARG A 46 41.16 19.64 7.60
N GLU A 47 41.81 19.14 8.64
CA GLU A 47 41.45 17.86 9.27
C GLU A 47 40.02 17.89 9.84
N ALA A 48 39.66 18.93 10.58
CA ALA A 48 38.32 19.10 11.13
C ALA A 48 37.25 19.13 10.03
N SER A 49 37.50 19.88 8.95
CA SER A 49 36.61 19.97 7.78
C SER A 49 36.47 18.63 7.03
N SER A 50 37.58 17.87 6.94
CA SER A 50 37.59 16.54 6.35
C SER A 50 36.76 15.55 7.18
N LEU A 51 36.95 15.56 8.51
CA LEU A 51 36.19 14.72 9.44
C LEU A 51 34.70 15.07 9.43
N GLU A 52 34.34 16.35 9.40
CA GLU A 52 32.93 16.77 9.32
C GLU A 52 32.27 16.26 8.04
N SER A 53 32.96 16.37 6.91
CA SER A 53 32.48 15.88 5.61
C SER A 53 32.30 14.36 5.60
N ALA A 54 33.26 13.62 6.16
CA ALA A 54 33.16 12.17 6.34
C ALA A 54 31.98 11.78 7.25
N MET A 55 31.74 12.55 8.33
CA MET A 55 30.61 12.31 9.24
C MET A 55 29.26 12.55 8.55
N LYS A 56 29.16 13.60 7.72
CA LYS A 56 27.97 13.87 6.90
C LYS A 56 27.69 12.72 5.93
N GLU A 57 28.71 12.25 5.20
CA GLU A 57 28.57 11.13 4.26
C GLU A 57 28.09 9.85 4.98
N LYS A 58 28.70 9.50 6.12
CA LYS A 58 28.28 8.33 6.91
C LYS A 58 26.86 8.47 7.45
N ASN A 59 26.46 9.67 7.86
CA ASN A 59 25.09 9.94 8.33
C ASN A 59 24.06 9.82 7.20
N GLU A 60 24.37 10.30 6.00
CA GLU A 60 23.53 10.12 4.82
C GLU A 60 23.40 8.64 4.43
N ALA A 61 24.52 7.91 4.41
CA ALA A 61 24.51 6.47 4.17
C ALA A 61 23.69 5.71 5.23
N TYR A 62 23.79 6.09 6.51
CA TYR A 62 22.98 5.51 7.58
C TYR A 62 21.48 5.78 7.38
N LYS A 63 21.10 7.02 7.04
CA LYS A 63 19.69 7.38 6.75
C LYS A 63 19.14 6.58 5.57
N ALA A 64 19.92 6.43 4.50
CA ALA A 64 19.53 5.64 3.33
C ALA A 64 19.35 4.15 3.68
N ALA A 65 20.29 3.58 4.45
CA ALA A 65 20.20 2.20 4.91
C ALA A 65 18.98 1.97 5.84
N LYS A 66 18.73 2.91 6.76
CA LYS A 66 17.57 2.88 7.66
C LYS A 66 16.26 2.92 6.87
N SER A 67 16.14 3.83 5.90
CA SER A 67 14.94 3.93 5.05
C SER A 67 14.66 2.63 4.28
N ARG A 68 15.69 2.02 3.68
CA ARG A 68 15.56 0.70 3.02
C ARG A 68 15.12 -0.41 3.97
N TRP A 69 15.65 -0.42 5.19
CA TRP A 69 15.25 -1.38 6.20
C TRP A 69 13.77 -1.20 6.62
N GLU A 70 13.33 0.05 6.83
CA GLU A 70 11.93 0.36 7.15
C GLU A 70 10.97 -0.05 6.02
N GLU A 71 11.35 0.18 4.76
CA GLU A 71 10.58 -0.27 3.59
C GLU A 71 10.42 -1.80 3.56
N LYS A 72 11.53 -2.54 3.70
CA LYS A 72 11.49 -4.02 3.73
C LYS A 72 10.75 -4.56 4.93
N ARG A 73 10.88 -3.93 6.09
CA ARG A 73 10.13 -4.29 7.30
C ARG A 73 8.64 -4.09 7.10
N THR A 74 8.24 -2.99 6.47
CA THR A 74 6.83 -2.70 6.17
C THR A 74 6.28 -3.72 5.18
N ALA A 75 7.01 -4.02 4.09
CA ALA A 75 6.63 -5.05 3.13
C ALA A 75 6.47 -6.44 3.78
N LEU A 76 7.40 -6.82 4.66
CA LEU A 76 7.31 -8.07 5.42
C LEU A 76 6.06 -8.10 6.31
N LEU A 77 5.77 -7.02 7.04
CA LEU A 77 4.57 -6.94 7.88
C LEU A 77 3.29 -7.05 7.06
N THR A 78 3.26 -6.44 5.87
CA THR A 78 2.16 -6.59 4.91
C THR A 78 2.01 -8.05 4.49
N CYS A 79 3.08 -8.73 4.06
CA CYS A 79 3.00 -10.14 3.69
C CYS A 79 2.57 -11.05 4.84
N VAL A 80 3.02 -10.78 6.07
CA VAL A 80 2.61 -11.54 7.26
C VAL A 80 1.13 -11.30 7.58
N ARG A 81 0.66 -10.06 7.46
CA ARG A 81 -0.75 -9.69 7.68
C ARG A 81 -1.66 -10.33 6.63
N ASP A 82 -1.27 -10.26 5.37
CA ASP A 82 -2.08 -10.75 4.24
C ASP A 82 -2.08 -12.28 4.20
N GLY A 83 -1.07 -12.93 4.82
CA GLY A 83 -0.96 -14.37 4.91
C GLY A 83 -0.60 -15.01 3.56
N PRO A 84 -0.47 -16.34 3.51
CA PRO A 84 -0.41 -17.02 2.21
C PRO A 84 -1.71 -16.76 1.46
N GLU A 85 -1.64 -16.39 0.17
CA GLU A 85 -2.81 -16.40 -0.72
C GLU A 85 -3.42 -17.80 -0.64
N GLN A 86 -4.51 -17.93 0.12
CA GLN A 86 -5.31 -19.14 0.02
C GLN A 86 -5.87 -19.14 -1.40
N PRO A 87 -5.60 -20.18 -2.21
CA PRO A 87 -6.29 -20.31 -3.48
C PRO A 87 -7.76 -20.29 -3.14
N ASP A 88 -8.46 -19.27 -3.63
CA ASP A 88 -9.88 -19.08 -3.41
C ASP A 88 -10.57 -20.40 -3.79
N PRO A 89 -11.13 -21.16 -2.82
CA PRO A 89 -11.67 -22.49 -3.08
C PRO A 89 -12.83 -22.43 -4.09
N GLN A 90 -13.41 -21.25 -4.32
CA GLN A 90 -14.44 -21.03 -5.33
C GLN A 90 -13.87 -20.87 -6.76
N LYS A 91 -12.60 -20.51 -6.94
CA LYS A 91 -11.98 -20.32 -8.28
C LYS A 91 -11.39 -21.58 -8.92
N THR A 92 -11.27 -22.67 -8.18
CA THR A 92 -10.53 -23.88 -8.62
C THR A 92 -11.40 -25.13 -8.79
N LEU A 93 -12.72 -25.04 -8.62
CA LEU A 93 -13.63 -26.13 -8.90
C LEU A 93 -14.36 -25.88 -10.23
N PRO A 94 -13.95 -26.50 -11.35
CA PRO A 94 -14.78 -26.53 -12.55
C PRO A 94 -16.03 -27.37 -12.24
N GLY A 95 -17.19 -26.72 -12.04
CA GLY A 95 -18.48 -27.38 -11.95
C GLY A 95 -19.35 -27.10 -10.71
N MET A 96 -19.22 -25.94 -10.06
CA MET A 96 -20.12 -25.52 -8.96
C MET A 96 -20.94 -24.27 -9.30
N ASP A 97 -21.28 -24.10 -10.59
CA ASP A 97 -21.88 -22.88 -11.16
C ASP A 97 -23.40 -22.71 -10.97
N ASP A 98 -24.15 -23.64 -10.39
CA ASP A 98 -25.63 -23.58 -10.53
C ASP A 98 -26.44 -23.14 -9.30
N LYS A 99 -25.83 -22.78 -8.15
CA LYS A 99 -26.62 -22.44 -6.94
C LYS A 99 -26.66 -20.96 -6.56
N GLU A 100 -25.84 -20.12 -7.16
CA GLU A 100 -25.78 -18.69 -6.81
C GLU A 100 -26.01 -17.77 -8.02
N GLY A 101 -26.78 -18.21 -9.02
CA GLY A 101 -27.12 -17.39 -10.19
C GLY A 101 -27.75 -16.04 -9.84
N TRP A 102 -28.39 -15.92 -8.68
CA TRP A 102 -28.90 -14.66 -8.14
C TRP A 102 -27.79 -13.64 -7.85
N ARG A 103 -26.55 -14.06 -7.58
CA ARG A 103 -25.44 -13.13 -7.32
C ARG A 103 -25.08 -12.30 -8.53
N GLU A 104 -25.32 -12.83 -9.73
CA GLU A 104 -25.09 -12.12 -11.00
C GLU A 104 -26.27 -11.24 -11.42
N THR A 105 -27.43 -11.37 -10.75
CA THR A 105 -28.61 -10.55 -11.02
C THR A 105 -28.30 -9.08 -10.75
N PRO A 106 -28.56 -8.18 -11.72
CA PRO A 106 -28.27 -6.76 -11.56
C PRO A 106 -29.24 -6.12 -10.55
N VAL A 107 -28.75 -5.19 -9.74
CA VAL A 107 -29.57 -4.48 -8.75
C VAL A 107 -30.69 -3.64 -9.40
N SER A 108 -30.57 -3.33 -10.69
CA SER A 108 -31.58 -2.62 -11.47
C SER A 108 -32.87 -3.42 -11.68
N GLU A 109 -32.78 -4.76 -11.69
CA GLU A 109 -33.95 -5.63 -11.83
C GLU A 109 -34.73 -5.75 -10.51
N VAL A 110 -34.06 -5.66 -9.37
CA VAL A 110 -34.70 -5.81 -8.05
C VAL A 110 -35.15 -4.48 -7.46
N VAL A 111 -34.26 -3.50 -7.46
CA VAL A 111 -34.45 -2.24 -6.72
C VAL A 111 -35.00 -1.12 -7.61
N GLY A 112 -34.97 -1.30 -8.93
CA GLY A 112 -35.57 -0.40 -9.92
C GLY A 112 -35.07 1.04 -9.82
N LYS A 113 -35.86 1.94 -9.21
CA LYS A 113 -35.58 3.39 -9.21
C LYS A 113 -34.39 3.80 -8.34
N LEU A 114 -33.99 2.99 -7.36
CA LEU A 114 -32.83 3.29 -6.50
C LEU A 114 -31.53 2.64 -7.00
N ALA A 115 -31.61 1.80 -8.04
CA ALA A 115 -30.47 1.18 -8.69
C ALA A 115 -29.33 2.14 -9.09
N PRO A 116 -29.58 3.32 -9.69
CA PRO A 116 -28.47 4.22 -10.05
C PRO A 116 -27.69 4.73 -8.83
N ILE A 117 -28.32 4.80 -7.64
CA ILE A 117 -27.63 5.22 -6.41
C ILE A 117 -26.72 4.09 -5.90
N LEU A 118 -27.16 2.84 -6.04
CA LEU A 118 -26.36 1.66 -5.70
C LEU A 118 -25.21 1.45 -6.70
N GLU A 119 -25.47 1.65 -7.99
CA GLU A 119 -24.46 1.60 -9.04
C GLU A 119 -23.39 2.70 -8.88
N ASP A 120 -23.78 3.92 -8.50
CA ASP A 120 -22.86 5.02 -8.14
C ASP A 120 -21.96 4.64 -6.95
N ALA A 121 -22.46 3.82 -6.03
CA ALA A 121 -21.69 3.26 -4.91
C ALA A 121 -20.82 2.05 -5.31
N GLY A 122 -20.88 1.63 -6.57
CA GLY A 122 -20.13 0.48 -7.09
C GLY A 122 -20.82 -0.87 -6.88
N LEU A 123 -22.08 -0.88 -6.44
CA LEU A 123 -22.86 -2.10 -6.20
C LEU A 123 -23.78 -2.35 -7.40
N LYS A 124 -23.32 -3.16 -8.36
CA LYS A 124 -24.03 -3.41 -9.63
C LYS A 124 -24.87 -4.68 -9.59
N THR A 125 -24.49 -5.62 -8.74
CA THR A 125 -25.11 -6.95 -8.64
C THR A 125 -25.62 -7.24 -7.23
N LEU A 126 -26.61 -8.12 -7.10
CA LEU A 126 -27.11 -8.56 -5.79
C LEU A 126 -26.02 -9.23 -4.94
N GLY A 127 -25.07 -9.91 -5.57
CA GLY A 127 -23.93 -10.51 -4.87
C GLY A 127 -23.02 -9.46 -4.22
N GLU A 128 -22.71 -8.38 -4.94
CA GLU A 128 -21.95 -7.23 -4.41
C GLU A 128 -22.73 -6.52 -3.30
N LEU A 129 -24.04 -6.37 -3.48
CA LEU A 129 -24.93 -5.77 -2.47
C LEU A 129 -24.95 -6.58 -1.17
N GLN A 130 -25.05 -7.91 -1.26
CA GLN A 130 -24.98 -8.80 -0.10
C GLN A 130 -23.62 -8.71 0.60
N GLY A 131 -22.52 -8.75 -0.16
CA GLY A 131 -21.18 -8.62 0.43
C GLY A 131 -20.95 -7.28 1.14
N TYR A 132 -21.61 -6.21 0.68
CA TYR A 132 -21.63 -4.93 1.38
C TYR A 132 -22.46 -5.00 2.66
N LEU A 133 -23.66 -5.59 2.60
CA LEU A 133 -24.58 -5.77 3.74
C LEU A 133 -23.97 -6.61 4.88
N ASP A 134 -23.07 -7.54 4.58
CA ASP A 134 -22.38 -8.35 5.59
C ASP A 134 -21.47 -7.50 6.50
N ASN A 135 -21.02 -6.34 6.03
CA ASN A 135 -20.04 -5.49 6.71
C ASN A 135 -20.58 -4.10 7.09
N PHE A 136 -21.59 -3.60 6.38
CA PHE A 136 -22.09 -2.22 6.47
C PHE A 136 -23.62 -2.16 6.35
N ARG A 137 -24.24 -1.07 6.81
CA ARG A 137 -25.69 -0.85 6.63
C ARG A 137 -25.96 -0.10 5.34
N LEU A 138 -27.11 -0.36 4.71
CA LEU A 138 -27.55 0.40 3.52
C LEU A 138 -27.66 1.90 3.79
N ALA A 139 -28.04 2.28 5.01
CA ALA A 139 -28.14 3.67 5.44
C ALA A 139 -26.77 4.40 5.53
N ASP A 140 -25.66 3.66 5.46
CA ASP A 140 -24.31 4.25 5.46
C ASP A 140 -23.87 4.70 4.05
N ILE A 141 -24.59 4.27 3.00
CA ILE A 141 -24.28 4.65 1.62
C ILE A 141 -24.68 6.11 1.40
N VAL A 142 -23.75 6.88 0.81
CA VAL A 142 -23.96 8.29 0.50
C VAL A 142 -25.20 8.46 -0.39
N ARG A 143 -26.21 9.22 0.10
CA ARG A 143 -27.54 9.49 -0.51
C ARG A 143 -28.61 8.41 -0.31
N ILE A 144 -28.32 7.35 0.43
CA ILE A 144 -29.31 6.38 0.92
C ILE A 144 -29.60 6.68 2.38
N GLY A 145 -30.75 7.31 2.64
CA GLY A 145 -31.25 7.51 4.00
C GLY A 145 -32.03 6.29 4.50
N PRO A 146 -32.47 6.29 5.77
CA PRO A 146 -33.19 5.17 6.38
C PRO A 146 -34.44 4.76 5.58
N THR A 147 -35.22 5.73 5.09
CA THR A 147 -36.41 5.46 4.27
C THR A 147 -36.09 4.73 2.96
N LYS A 148 -34.98 5.09 2.30
CA LYS A 148 -34.57 4.43 1.06
C LYS A 148 -33.96 3.05 1.33
N ALA A 149 -33.27 2.89 2.46
CA ALA A 149 -32.77 1.60 2.89
C ALA A 149 -33.94 0.61 3.12
N GLU A 150 -34.99 1.06 3.81
CA GLU A 150 -36.22 0.26 4.00
C GLU A 150 -36.88 -0.12 2.65
N GLU A 151 -36.98 0.82 1.69
CA GLU A 151 -37.48 0.54 0.34
C GLU A 151 -36.64 -0.53 -0.40
N ILE A 152 -35.31 -0.50 -0.23
CA ILE A 152 -34.40 -1.51 -0.82
C ILE A 152 -34.59 -2.86 -0.16
N GLU A 153 -34.70 -2.91 1.17
CA GLU A 153 -34.94 -4.13 1.93
C GLU A 153 -36.29 -4.76 1.58
N GLU A 154 -37.35 -3.96 1.42
CA GLU A 154 -38.67 -4.44 0.98
C GLU A 154 -38.62 -5.00 -0.45
N ALA A 155 -37.88 -4.36 -1.35
CA ALA A 155 -37.67 -4.86 -2.71
C ALA A 155 -36.91 -6.19 -2.72
N LEU A 156 -35.86 -6.33 -1.90
CA LEU A 156 -35.13 -7.58 -1.74
C LEU A 156 -36.03 -8.69 -1.19
N VAL A 157 -36.82 -8.41 -0.15
CA VAL A 157 -37.78 -9.37 0.41
C VAL A 157 -38.79 -9.82 -0.64
N THR A 158 -39.25 -8.91 -1.51
CA THR A 158 -40.17 -9.23 -2.60
C THR A 158 -39.50 -10.15 -3.63
N PHE A 159 -38.27 -9.82 -4.04
CA PHE A 159 -37.49 -10.64 -4.95
C PHE A 159 -37.28 -12.07 -4.43
N TRP A 160 -36.91 -12.24 -3.15
CA TRP A 160 -36.74 -13.57 -2.55
C TRP A 160 -38.03 -14.37 -2.46
N LYS A 161 -39.19 -13.71 -2.33
CA LYS A 161 -40.51 -14.37 -2.40
C LYS A 161 -40.86 -14.83 -3.81
N GLU A 162 -40.45 -14.07 -4.82
CA GLU A 162 -40.68 -14.39 -6.23
C GLU A 162 -39.72 -15.46 -6.76
N HIS A 163 -38.54 -15.56 -6.14
CA HIS A 163 -37.49 -16.52 -6.50
C HIS A 163 -37.11 -17.47 -5.35
N PRO A 164 -38.05 -18.33 -4.89
CA PRO A 164 -37.78 -19.30 -3.82
C PRO A 164 -36.68 -20.31 -4.20
N GLU A 165 -36.41 -20.53 -5.48
CA GLU A 165 -35.33 -21.39 -5.99
C GLU A 165 -33.94 -21.00 -5.48
N TYR A 166 -33.75 -19.72 -5.10
CA TYR A 166 -32.47 -19.22 -4.61
C TYR A 166 -32.36 -19.19 -3.08
N CYS A 167 -33.46 -19.33 -2.35
CA CYS A 167 -33.47 -19.28 -0.88
C CYS A 167 -32.97 -20.56 -0.19
N GLY A 168 -32.53 -21.57 -0.97
CA GLY A 168 -32.06 -22.85 -0.44
C GLY A 168 -33.21 -23.69 0.07
N GLY A 169 -33.50 -24.79 -0.63
CA GLY A 169 -34.52 -25.75 -0.25
C GLY A 169 -34.42 -26.15 1.22
N ALA A 170 -35.41 -25.70 2.00
CA ALA A 170 -35.80 -26.29 3.27
C ALA A 170 -36.88 -27.37 3.07
N ASP A 171 -36.93 -27.98 1.88
CA ASP A 171 -37.74 -29.17 1.59
C ASP A 171 -37.06 -30.48 2.04
N ASP A 172 -36.24 -30.45 3.11
CA ASP A 172 -35.65 -31.66 3.73
C ASP A 172 -35.80 -31.69 5.27
N ASP A 173 -36.73 -30.93 5.85
CA ASP A 173 -37.15 -31.15 7.27
C ASP A 173 -38.59 -30.68 7.51
N ALA A 174 -39.48 -30.93 6.54
CA ALA A 174 -40.90 -31.03 6.84
C ALA A 174 -41.12 -32.35 7.59
N ALA A 175 -40.74 -32.37 8.87
CA ALA A 175 -41.13 -33.40 9.81
C ALA A 175 -42.64 -33.63 9.66
N GLU A 176 -43.00 -34.84 9.22
CA GLU A 176 -44.37 -35.32 9.27
C GLU A 176 -44.93 -35.01 10.66
N PRO A 177 -46.11 -34.39 10.78
CA PRO A 177 -46.82 -34.39 12.04
C PRO A 177 -47.21 -35.84 12.32
N GLU A 178 -46.43 -36.53 13.14
CA GLU A 178 -46.86 -37.80 13.73
C GLU A 178 -48.08 -37.52 14.60
N ASP A 179 -49.22 -37.84 14.01
CA ASP A 179 -50.55 -37.89 14.58
C ASP A 179 -50.60 -39.03 15.64
N GLU A 180 -50.01 -38.80 16.82
CA GLU A 180 -50.22 -39.66 18.01
C GLU A 180 -51.48 -39.19 18.78
N GLU A 181 -52.65 -39.54 18.24
CA GLU A 181 -53.89 -39.64 19.00
C GLU A 181 -53.94 -40.96 19.84
N PRO A 182 -54.77 -41.02 20.90
CA PRO A 182 -54.31 -41.38 22.24
C PRO A 182 -54.63 -42.82 22.66
N ALA A 183 -53.65 -43.51 23.27
CA ALA A 183 -53.90 -44.78 23.96
C ALA A 183 -54.58 -44.53 25.32
N SER A 184 -55.91 -44.72 25.34
CA SER A 184 -56.70 -44.84 26.55
C SER A 184 -56.30 -46.12 27.29
N VAL A 185 -55.58 -46.00 28.41
CA VAL A 185 -55.43 -47.12 29.36
C VAL A 185 -56.48 -46.95 30.45
N THR A 186 -57.57 -47.67 30.25
CA THR A 186 -58.51 -48.09 31.30
C THR A 186 -57.77 -49.09 32.19
N THR A 187 -57.69 -48.85 33.49
CA THR A 187 -57.48 -49.95 34.46
C THR A 187 -58.32 -49.70 35.70
N GLU A 188 -58.97 -50.80 36.05
CA GLU A 188 -60.01 -51.06 37.05
C GLU A 188 -59.54 -50.89 38.50
#